data_AF-A0A160P2N1-F1
#
_entry.id   AF-A0A160P2N1-F1
#
_cell.length_a   1.000
_cell.length_b   1.000
_cell.length_c   1.000
_cell.angle_alpha   90.00
_cell.angle_beta   90.00
_cell.angle_gamma   90.00
#
_symmetry.space_group_name_H-M   'P 1'
#
loop_
_entity.id
_entity.type
_entity.pdbx_description
1 polymer ?
#
loop_
_entity_poly.entity_id
_entity_poly.type
_entity_poly.pdbx_seq_one_letter_code
_entity_poly.pdbx_strand_id
1 'polypeptide(L)'
;MRGPSVAALAGARVDPGILWAVLAGEIPLPEIPEFPDALDAWRRTYPLDAAARRMVEAAAGDLSDPRVRAVFQVAPGVGALVTRESLAAVRVPVGIRWGGADTVNPYEADTRPYLEHIPTASGHSAGPDVRHDDFFAPEPADPTARVRVGGEAADFFVRHLGGPAA
;
A
#
# COMPACT_ATOMS: atom_id res chain seq x y z
N MET A 1 -11.04 10.21 4.96
CA MET A 1 -10.00 9.25 5.37
C MET A 1 -9.02 9.15 4.21
N ARG A 2 -7.84 9.79 4.30
CA ARG A 2 -6.76 9.59 3.33
C ARG A 2 -5.87 8.55 4.00
N GLY A 3 -5.89 7.30 3.56
CA GLY A 3 -4.86 6.34 3.94
C GLY A 3 -3.76 6.44 2.89
N PRO A 4 -2.75 7.32 3.04
CA PRO A 4 -1.68 7.34 2.06
C PRO A 4 -0.86 6.07 2.28
N SER A 5 -1.00 5.09 1.39
CA SER A 5 0.16 4.25 1.13
C SER A 5 1.26 5.18 0.64
N VAL A 6 2.51 4.96 1.08
CA VAL A 6 3.64 5.76 0.62
C VAL A 6 3.82 5.69 -0.92
N ALA A 7 3.23 4.68 -1.58
CA ALA A 7 3.12 4.60 -3.02
C ALA A 7 2.32 5.77 -3.65
N ALA A 8 1.34 6.34 -2.94
CA ALA A 8 0.59 7.50 -3.45
C ALA A 8 1.50 8.73 -3.65
N LEU A 9 2.48 8.92 -2.77
CA LEU A 9 3.47 9.99 -2.90
C LEU A 9 4.42 9.78 -4.08
N ALA A 10 4.59 8.53 -4.52
CA ALA A 10 5.34 8.18 -5.74
C ALA A 10 4.49 8.26 -7.01
N GLY A 11 3.18 8.51 -6.90
CA GLY A 11 2.25 8.65 -8.02
C GLY A 11 1.27 7.49 -8.23
N ALA A 12 1.22 6.49 -7.34
CA ALA A 12 0.16 5.49 -7.36
C ALA A 12 -1.20 6.15 -7.05
N ARG A 13 -2.25 5.73 -7.75
CA ARG A 13 -3.60 6.29 -7.61
C ARG A 13 -4.61 5.18 -7.48
N VAL A 14 -5.59 5.39 -6.61
CA VAL A 14 -6.72 4.45 -6.48
C VAL A 14 -7.59 4.49 -7.73
N ASP A 15 -8.16 3.35 -8.08
CA ASP A 15 -9.18 3.23 -9.12
C ASP A 15 -10.53 3.70 -8.55
N PRO A 16 -11.11 4.80 -9.05
CA PRO A 16 -12.38 5.31 -8.53
C PRO A 16 -13.57 4.38 -8.86
N GLY A 17 -13.46 3.57 -9.90
CA GLY A 17 -14.45 2.55 -10.24
C GLY A 17 -14.44 1.41 -9.23
N ILE A 18 -13.27 0.84 -8.95
CA ILE A 18 -13.11 -0.24 -7.96
C ILE A 18 -13.48 0.26 -6.56
N LEU A 19 -12.99 1.44 -6.17
CA LEU A 19 -13.31 2.03 -4.87
C LEU A 19 -14.82 2.26 -4.71
N TRP A 20 -15.50 2.73 -5.77
CA TRP A 20 -16.96 2.87 -5.75
C TRP A 20 -17.67 1.52 -5.63
N ALA A 21 -17.26 0.51 -6.39
CA ALA A 21 -17.83 -0.84 -6.34
C ALA A 21 -17.71 -1.45 -4.94
N VAL A 22 -16.58 -1.22 -4.25
CA VAL A 22 -16.40 -1.62 -2.84
C VAL A 22 -17.37 -0.89 -1.92
N LEU A 23 -17.49 0.44 -2.03
CA LEU A 23 -18.41 1.23 -1.20
C LEU A 23 -19.88 0.83 -1.43
N ALA A 24 -20.24 0.56 -2.69
CA ALA A 24 -21.55 0.06 -3.11
C ALA A 24 -21.81 -1.40 -2.69
N GLY A 25 -20.77 -2.15 -2.30
CA GLY A 25 -20.89 -3.56 -1.89
C GLY A 25 -20.98 -4.55 -3.05
N GLU A 26 -20.63 -4.11 -4.25
CA GLU A 26 -20.56 -4.95 -5.45
C GLU A 26 -19.30 -5.84 -5.42
N ILE A 27 -18.24 -5.36 -4.76
CA ILE A 27 -17.00 -6.09 -4.51
C ILE A 27 -16.72 -6.07 -3.00
N PRO A 28 -16.28 -7.18 -2.38
CA PRO A 28 -15.94 -7.17 -0.96
C PRO A 28 -14.80 -6.19 -0.67
N LEU A 29 -14.93 -5.45 0.42
CA LEU A 29 -13.78 -4.77 1.02
C LEU A 29 -12.85 -5.85 1.58
N PRO A 30 -11.54 -5.79 1.34
CA PRO A 30 -10.57 -6.63 2.06
C PRO A 30 -10.79 -6.50 3.56
N GLU A 31 -10.57 -7.57 4.33
CA GLU A 31 -10.66 -7.47 5.79
C GLU A 31 -9.66 -6.42 6.30
N ILE A 32 -10.15 -5.51 7.15
CA ILE A 32 -9.32 -4.52 7.84
C ILE A 32 -9.39 -4.88 9.32
N PRO A 33 -8.48 -5.71 9.85
CA PRO A 33 -8.54 -6.18 11.23
C PRO A 33 -8.58 -5.04 12.26
N GLU A 34 -7.96 -3.91 11.95
CA GLU A 34 -7.94 -2.71 12.79
C GLU A 34 -9.28 -1.96 12.77
N PHE A 35 -10.12 -2.21 11.75
CA PHE A 35 -11.45 -1.63 11.64
C PHE A 35 -12.46 -2.58 10.96
N PRO A 36 -12.89 -3.67 11.64
CA PRO A 36 -13.68 -4.75 11.05
C PRO A 36 -15.03 -4.30 10.43
N ASP A 37 -15.59 -3.21 10.92
CA ASP A 37 -16.86 -2.64 10.45
C ASP A 37 -16.67 -1.37 9.59
N ALA A 38 -15.49 -1.15 9.01
CA ALA A 38 -15.17 0.11 8.31
C ALA A 38 -16.20 0.47 7.24
N LEU A 39 -16.64 -0.51 6.45
CA LEU A 39 -17.62 -0.30 5.38
C LEU A 39 -19.00 0.06 5.93
N ASP A 40 -19.45 -0.63 6.97
CA ASP A 40 -20.76 -0.38 7.59
C ASP A 40 -20.77 0.91 8.41
N ALA A 41 -19.66 1.25 9.07
CA ALA A 41 -19.47 2.56 9.69
C ALA A 41 -19.52 3.67 8.63
N TRP A 42 -18.84 3.50 7.50
CA TRP A 42 -18.87 4.46 6.40
C TRP A 42 -20.29 4.65 5.84
N ARG A 43 -21.00 3.55 5.54
CA ARG A 43 -22.38 3.61 4.99
C ARG A 43 -23.39 4.26 5.92
N ARG A 44 -23.21 4.12 7.24
CA ARG A 44 -24.05 4.81 8.23
C ARG A 44 -23.87 6.32 8.23
N THR A 45 -22.67 6.80 7.89
CA THR A 45 -22.33 8.23 7.90
C THR A 45 -22.51 8.88 6.52
N TYR A 46 -22.25 8.14 5.44
CA TYR A 46 -22.20 8.68 4.08
C TYR A 46 -23.19 7.92 3.18
N PRO A 47 -24.32 8.53 2.80
CA PRO A 47 -25.21 7.94 1.80
C PRO A 47 -24.48 7.82 0.45
N LEU A 48 -24.79 6.75 -0.30
CA LEU A 48 -24.26 6.53 -1.65
C LEU A 48 -24.93 7.45 -2.66
N ASP A 49 -24.53 8.72 -2.64
CA ASP A 49 -25.08 9.79 -3.46
C ASP A 49 -24.01 10.51 -4.29
N ALA A 50 -24.39 11.61 -4.94
CA ALA A 50 -23.49 12.42 -5.74
C ALA A 50 -22.35 13.06 -4.93
N ALA A 51 -22.51 13.28 -3.63
CA ALA A 51 -21.44 13.76 -2.76
C ALA A 51 -20.43 12.64 -2.48
N ALA A 52 -20.90 11.43 -2.18
CA ALA A 52 -20.03 10.25 -2.06
C ALA A 52 -19.24 9.98 -3.35
N ARG A 53 -19.89 10.08 -4.51
CA ARG A 53 -19.22 9.92 -5.81
C ARG A 53 -18.10 10.95 -5.99
N ARG A 54 -18.35 12.22 -5.67
CA ARG A 54 -17.32 13.27 -5.70
C ARG A 54 -16.15 13.00 -4.76
N MET A 55 -16.40 12.42 -3.58
CA MET A 55 -15.32 12.05 -2.65
C MET A 55 -14.45 10.93 -3.23
N VAL A 56 -15.05 9.93 -3.89
CA VAL A 56 -14.31 8.85 -4.55
C VAL A 56 -13.45 9.37 -5.70
N GLU A 57 -14.00 10.24 -6.55
CA GLU A 57 -13.23 10.87 -7.62
C GLU A 57 -12.08 11.73 -7.06
N ALA A 58 -12.31 12.45 -5.96
CA ALA A 58 -11.26 13.20 -5.27
C ALA A 58 -10.18 12.31 -4.65
N ALA A 59 -10.53 11.09 -4.19
CA ALA A 59 -9.58 10.12 -3.66
C ALA A 59 -8.65 9.56 -4.75
N ALA A 60 -9.13 9.47 -6.00
CA ALA A 60 -8.34 9.06 -7.17
C ALA A 60 -7.39 10.16 -7.71
N GLY A 61 -7.38 11.34 -7.07
CA GLY A 61 -6.49 12.44 -7.44
C GLY A 61 -5.00 12.07 -7.33
N ASP A 62 -4.17 12.78 -8.09
CA ASP A 62 -2.72 12.64 -7.99
C ASP A 62 -2.20 13.25 -6.69
N LEU A 63 -1.56 12.43 -5.86
CA LEU A 63 -0.94 12.85 -4.60
C LEU A 63 0.60 12.79 -4.68
N SER A 64 1.16 12.67 -5.87
CA SER A 64 2.61 12.64 -6.06
C SER A 64 3.28 13.89 -5.48
N ASP A 65 4.39 13.66 -4.77
CA ASP A 65 5.23 14.73 -4.24
C ASP A 65 6.58 14.67 -4.96
N PRO A 66 6.95 15.70 -5.75
CA PRO A 66 8.21 15.70 -6.50
C PRO A 66 9.46 15.68 -5.62
N ARG A 67 9.32 15.90 -4.30
CA ARG A 67 10.43 15.81 -3.33
C ARG A 67 10.69 14.36 -2.89
N VAL A 68 9.74 13.45 -3.09
CA VAL A 68 9.94 12.02 -2.83
C VAL A 68 10.82 11.46 -3.93
N ARG A 69 11.99 10.93 -3.54
CA ARG A 69 13.01 10.41 -4.47
C ARG A 69 13.19 8.90 -4.41
N ALA A 70 12.64 8.23 -3.39
CA ALA A 70 12.63 6.79 -3.23
C ALA A 70 11.53 6.40 -2.23
N VAL A 71 10.95 5.21 -2.38
CA VAL A 71 9.91 4.68 -1.49
C VAL A 71 10.28 3.27 -1.04
N PHE A 72 10.07 2.96 0.25
CA PHE A 72 10.20 1.61 0.76
C PHE A 72 8.89 1.22 1.47
N GLN A 73 8.33 0.07 1.11
CA GLN A 73 7.05 -0.43 1.61
C GLN A 73 7.28 -1.74 2.36
N VAL A 74 6.63 -1.86 3.52
CA VAL A 74 6.63 -3.08 4.33
C VAL A 74 5.19 -3.53 4.49
N ALA A 75 4.91 -4.76 4.04
CA ALA A 75 3.58 -5.33 3.95
C ALA A 75 2.56 -4.32 3.38
N PRO A 76 2.78 -3.76 2.17
CA PRO A 76 1.85 -2.80 1.60
C PRO A 76 0.48 -3.45 1.41
N GLY A 77 -0.59 -2.72 1.75
CA GLY A 77 -1.96 -3.04 1.39
C GLY A 77 -2.43 -2.26 0.16
N VAL A 78 -3.70 -2.46 -0.21
CA VAL A 78 -4.45 -1.73 -1.25
C VAL A 78 -3.92 -1.86 -2.69
N GLY A 79 -3.09 -2.86 -2.97
CA GLY A 79 -2.54 -3.11 -4.31
C GLY A 79 -3.61 -3.42 -5.36
N ALA A 80 -4.70 -4.08 -4.95
CA ALA A 80 -5.84 -4.38 -5.83
C ALA A 80 -6.73 -3.14 -6.11
N LEU A 81 -6.55 -2.05 -5.35
CA LEU A 81 -7.36 -0.84 -5.46
C LEU A 81 -6.68 0.26 -6.27
N VAL A 82 -5.45 0.05 -6.77
CA VAL A 82 -4.70 1.05 -7.53
C VAL A 82 -4.73 0.76 -9.03
N THR A 83 -4.71 1.81 -9.84
CA THR A 83 -4.71 1.67 -11.30
C THR A 83 -3.34 1.25 -11.81
N ARG A 84 -3.31 0.30 -12.75
CA ARG A 84 -2.08 -0.15 -13.41
C ARG A 84 -1.36 1.01 -14.10
N GLU A 85 -2.11 1.93 -14.69
CA GLU A 85 -1.58 3.12 -15.38
C GLU A 85 -0.80 4.02 -14.43
N SER A 86 -1.30 4.23 -13.20
CA SER A 86 -0.60 5.04 -12.21
C SER A 86 0.68 4.37 -11.73
N LEU A 87 0.65 3.05 -11.51
CA LEU A 87 1.84 2.28 -11.15
C LEU A 87 2.90 2.32 -12.25
N ALA A 88 2.49 2.18 -13.50
CA ALA A 88 3.36 2.27 -14.66
C ALA A 88 3.96 3.67 -14.88
N ALA A 89 3.42 4.71 -14.23
CA ALA A 89 3.94 6.08 -14.27
C ALA A 89 4.98 6.37 -13.17
N VAL A 90 5.11 5.51 -12.15
CA VAL A 90 6.10 5.67 -11.07
C VAL A 90 7.53 5.58 -11.62
N ARG A 91 8.40 6.51 -11.23
CA ARG A 91 9.80 6.60 -11.71
C ARG A 91 10.85 6.55 -10.61
N VAL A 92 10.47 6.77 -9.36
CA VAL A 92 11.39 6.68 -8.23
C VAL A 92 11.66 5.21 -7.89
N PRO A 93 12.82 4.86 -7.33
CA PRO A 93 13.07 3.52 -6.81
C PRO A 93 12.01 3.12 -5.77
N VAL A 94 11.49 1.89 -5.88
CA VAL A 94 10.54 1.32 -4.92
C VAL A 94 11.08 0.01 -4.37
N GLY A 95 11.31 -0.04 -3.06
CA GLY A 95 11.61 -1.27 -2.33
C GLY A 95 10.37 -1.83 -1.67
N ILE A 96 10.15 -3.15 -1.74
CA ILE A 96 8.97 -3.80 -1.13
C ILE A 96 9.37 -5.05 -0.37
N ARG A 97 8.86 -5.22 0.84
CA ARG A 97 8.91 -6.48 1.62
C ARG A 97 7.51 -6.89 2.04
N TRP A 98 7.27 -8.19 2.08
CA TRP A 98 5.99 -8.77 2.53
C TRP A 98 6.24 -9.99 3.40
N GLY A 99 5.30 -10.30 4.29
CA GLY A 99 5.31 -11.56 5.04
C GLY A 99 4.79 -12.71 4.16
N GLY A 100 5.43 -13.89 4.24
CA GLY A 100 4.96 -15.08 3.52
C GLY A 100 3.67 -15.66 4.09
N ALA A 101 3.40 -15.43 5.37
CA ALA A 101 2.20 -15.82 6.10
C ALA A 101 1.29 -14.61 6.40
N ASP A 102 1.45 -13.51 5.65
CA ASP A 102 0.62 -12.32 5.77
C ASP A 102 -0.78 -12.60 5.19
N THR A 103 -1.77 -12.74 6.07
CA THR A 103 -3.19 -12.88 5.70
C THR A 103 -3.96 -11.57 5.75
N VAL A 104 -3.33 -10.47 6.21
CA VAL A 104 -3.95 -9.15 6.29
C VAL A 104 -3.78 -8.40 4.98
N ASN A 105 -2.56 -8.42 4.44
CA ASN A 105 -2.22 -7.90 3.12
C ASN A 105 -1.63 -9.02 2.24
N PRO A 106 -2.47 -9.95 1.74
CA PRO A 106 -2.00 -11.09 0.97
C PRO A 106 -1.18 -10.68 -0.25
N TYR A 107 -0.07 -11.40 -0.50
CA TYR A 107 0.86 -11.09 -1.59
C TYR A 107 0.17 -10.86 -2.94
N GLU A 108 -0.72 -11.77 -3.33
CA GLU A 108 -1.37 -11.77 -4.65
C GLU A 108 -2.24 -10.54 -4.91
N ALA A 109 -2.91 -10.04 -3.87
CA ALA A 109 -3.84 -8.92 -3.96
C ALA A 109 -3.13 -7.58 -3.71
N ASP A 110 -2.20 -7.54 -2.76
CA ASP A 110 -1.66 -6.27 -2.29
C ASP A 110 -0.24 -5.99 -2.74
N THR A 111 0.65 -6.96 -2.72
CA THR A 111 2.08 -6.73 -3.05
C THR A 111 2.37 -6.92 -4.54
N ARG A 112 1.82 -7.97 -5.14
CA ARG A 112 2.09 -8.35 -6.53
C ARG A 112 1.77 -7.22 -7.53
N PRO A 113 0.63 -6.50 -7.44
CA PRO A 113 0.34 -5.42 -8.39
C PRO A 113 1.44 -4.35 -8.41
N TYR A 114 2.01 -3.99 -7.25
CA TYR A 114 3.11 -3.04 -7.18
C TYR A 114 4.38 -3.57 -7.85
N LEU A 115 4.77 -4.82 -7.57
CA LEU A 115 5.97 -5.43 -8.17
C LEU A 115 5.85 -5.63 -9.68
N GLU A 116 4.66 -5.99 -10.18
CA GLU A 116 4.44 -6.27 -11.59
C GLU A 116 4.28 -5.01 -12.44
N HIS A 117 3.81 -3.90 -11.86
CA HIS A 117 3.40 -2.73 -12.63
C HIS A 117 4.21 -1.46 -12.35
N ILE A 118 4.98 -1.41 -11.26
CA ILE A 118 5.98 -0.34 -11.06
C ILE A 118 7.31 -0.80 -11.68
N PRO A 119 7.80 -0.15 -12.75
CA PRO A 119 9.01 -0.60 -13.45
C PRO A 119 10.29 -0.56 -12.60
N THR A 120 10.29 0.27 -11.56
CA THR A 120 11.42 0.50 -10.64
C THR A 120 11.27 -0.24 -9.32
N ALA A 121 10.25 -1.11 -9.19
CA ALA A 121 10.03 -1.87 -7.97
C ALA A 121 10.95 -3.09 -7.89
N SER A 122 11.42 -3.35 -6.67
CA SER A 122 12.16 -4.56 -6.32
C SER A 122 11.70 -5.03 -4.94
N GLY A 123 11.63 -6.35 -4.76
CA GLY A 123 11.18 -6.89 -3.48
C GLY A 123 11.44 -8.38 -3.31
N HIS A 124 11.40 -8.80 -2.05
CA HIS A 124 11.44 -10.21 -1.65
C HIS A 124 10.60 -10.44 -0.40
N SER A 125 10.18 -11.68 -0.19
CA SER A 125 9.48 -12.08 1.04
C SER A 125 10.43 -12.00 2.24
N ALA A 126 9.95 -11.46 3.36
CA ALA A 126 10.68 -11.41 4.62
C ALA A 126 10.84 -12.79 5.29
N GLY A 127 10.19 -13.83 4.76
CA GLY A 127 10.23 -15.20 5.26
C GLY A 127 8.86 -15.89 5.09
N PRO A 128 8.82 -17.23 4.92
CA PRO A 128 7.57 -17.96 4.68
C PRO A 128 6.59 -17.89 5.84
N ASP A 129 7.09 -17.83 7.08
CA ASP A 129 6.26 -17.82 8.30
C ASP A 129 6.01 -16.41 8.86
N VAL A 130 6.56 -15.37 8.21
CA VAL A 130 6.40 -13.98 8.67
C VAL A 130 4.98 -13.50 8.39
N ARG A 131 4.29 -13.06 9.42
CA ARG A 131 2.93 -12.53 9.41
C ARG A 131 2.92 -11.01 9.33
N HIS A 132 1.74 -10.42 9.14
CA HIS A 132 1.56 -8.97 9.10
C HIS A 132 2.02 -8.27 10.40
N ASP A 133 1.59 -8.85 11.52
CA ASP A 133 1.77 -8.30 12.85
C ASP A 133 3.23 -8.38 13.33
N ASP A 134 4.04 -9.26 12.74
CA ASP A 134 5.48 -9.35 13.04
C ASP A 134 6.22 -8.02 12.81
N PHE A 135 5.72 -7.18 11.90
CA PHE A 135 6.30 -5.89 11.61
C PHE A 135 6.03 -4.80 12.66
N PHE A 136 5.02 -4.93 13.52
CA PHE A 136 4.66 -3.85 14.47
C PHE A 136 4.12 -4.28 15.84
N ALA A 137 3.64 -5.52 16.02
CA ALA A 137 3.10 -6.00 17.28
C ALA A 137 4.13 -5.91 18.43
N PRO A 138 3.69 -5.66 19.67
CA PRO A 138 4.59 -5.69 20.83
C PRO A 138 5.27 -7.05 21.03
N GLU A 139 4.53 -8.13 20.76
CA GLU A 139 4.98 -9.52 20.89
C GLU A 139 4.77 -10.26 19.55
N PRO A 140 5.67 -10.08 18.58
CA PRO A 140 5.59 -10.75 17.28
C PRO A 140 5.94 -12.24 17.38
N ALA A 141 5.46 -13.06 16.44
CA ALA A 141 5.88 -14.45 16.30
C ALA A 141 7.32 -14.57 15.78
N ASP A 142 7.71 -13.75 14.79
CA ASP A 142 9.12 -13.54 14.42
C ASP A 142 9.63 -12.19 14.96
N PRO A 143 10.32 -12.17 16.12
CA PRO A 143 10.87 -10.93 16.68
C PRO A 143 12.01 -10.32 15.87
N THR A 144 12.56 -11.06 14.89
CA THR A 144 13.66 -10.59 14.06
C THR A 144 13.17 -9.90 12.78
N ALA A 145 11.94 -10.16 12.33
CA ALA A 145 11.40 -9.68 11.05
C ALA A 145 11.49 -8.15 10.93
N ARG A 146 11.01 -7.41 11.95
CA ARG A 146 11.05 -5.95 11.98
C ARG A 146 12.47 -5.39 11.90
N VAL A 147 13.40 -5.97 12.65
CA VAL A 147 14.79 -5.50 12.71
C VAL A 147 15.49 -5.77 11.37
N ARG A 148 15.31 -6.97 10.80
CA ARG A 148 15.88 -7.36 9.50
C ARG A 148 15.36 -6.45 8.38
N VAL A 149 14.04 -6.31 8.25
CA VAL A 149 13.44 -5.46 7.22
C VAL A 149 13.76 -3.98 7.44
N GLY A 150 13.88 -3.54 8.70
CA GLY A 150 14.35 -2.19 9.03
C GLY A 150 15.78 -1.91 8.55
N GLY A 151 16.68 -2.88 8.70
CA GLY A 151 18.04 -2.81 8.15
C GLY A 151 18.05 -2.73 6.62
N GLU A 152 17.25 -3.57 5.96
CA GLU A 152 17.11 -3.54 4.50
C GLU A 152 16.53 -2.21 3.98
N ALA A 153 15.59 -1.61 4.72
CA ALA A 153 15.06 -0.29 4.41
C ALA A 153 16.13 0.79 4.53
N ALA A 154 16.95 0.75 5.60
CA ALA A 154 18.07 1.67 5.78
C ALA A 154 19.07 1.55 4.63
N ASP A 155 19.47 0.33 4.27
CA ASP A 155 20.39 0.07 3.15
C ASP A 155 19.82 0.57 1.81
N PHE A 156 18.52 0.36 1.57
CA PHE A 156 17.83 0.87 0.40
C PHE A 156 17.90 2.39 0.33
N PHE A 157 17.58 3.09 1.41
CA PHE A 157 17.64 4.55 1.43
C PHE A 157 19.07 5.08 1.31
N VAL A 158 20.06 4.46 1.96
CA VAL A 158 21.47 4.82 1.79
C VAL A 158 21.89 4.68 0.33
N ARG A 159 21.52 3.59 -0.35
CA ARG A 159 21.83 3.37 -1.76
C ARG A 159 21.21 4.40 -2.69
N HIS A 160 19.96 4.78 -2.46
CA HIS A 160 19.20 5.62 -3.39
C HIS A 160 19.23 7.11 -3.06
N LEU A 161 19.58 7.48 -1.82
CA LEU A 161 19.60 8.87 -1.35
C LEU A 161 20.97 9.34 -0.85
N GLY A 162 21.95 8.43 -0.63
CA GLY A 162 23.26 8.74 -0.06
C GLY A 162 24.30 9.32 -1.03
N GLY A 163 23.95 9.52 -2.30
CA GLY A 163 24.79 10.25 -3.25
C GLY A 163 24.70 11.77 -3.05
N PRO A 164 25.71 12.56 -3.47
CA PRO A 164 25.61 14.02 -3.44
C PRO A 164 24.39 14.47 -4.25
N ALA A 165 23.59 15.37 -3.67
CA ALA A 165 22.51 16.03 -4.39
C ALA A 165 23.13 16.75 -5.60
N ALA A 166 22.73 16.35 -6.81
CA ALA A 166 23.04 17.09 -8.03
C ALA A 166 22.31 18.44 -8.03
#